data_AF-A0A8H7BBG6-F1
#
_entry.id   AF-A0A8H7BBG6-F1
#
_cell.length_a   1.000
_cell.length_b   1.000
_cell.length_c   1.000
_cell.angle_alpha   90.00
_cell.angle_beta   90.00
_cell.angle_gamma   90.00
#
_symmetry.space_group_name_H-M   'P 1'
#
loop_
_entity.id
_entity.type
_entity.pdbx_description
1 polymer ?
#
loop_
_entity_poly.entity_id
_entity_poly.type
_entity_poly.pdbx_seq_one_letter_code
_entity_poly.pdbx_strand_id
1 'polypeptide(L)'
;MSAKFRLFIDGLDEYDGDHEEVIQTICHLIKVGVKLCIASRPWNIFEEAFGSSRSLKLYLQDLNKKDIQLYADERLRKHRNIQRIEPAQVDEIINELIKKSQGVFLWERLAVRSLEEGLRNGDSLVLLRKRLNAFPSDLDEFFRHMFISLDTIYRTHLSYMFQIALTALAPLSTVAYWFLDEIDDDPNFAITMQPRTLEASKLFEITEEMTVRINGRSRCLLKVTKTMHIERRRRLTQETKRRVETHVDFLHWTIKDFIMTTEIQRLLAEWPQPSFHPDIALCKMMLAEFKSVAPTSRAAESRELVRSLMEQLFCSAQRIERIFNESPIAHIEEFDRVSHSCLFLGRTGEWDPLGCSSLEMVAQKYGLWIFLAMRTKQGLSTGTRELIPGCNAGENSTREEHDRFLTSTHEATSVG
;
A
#
# COMPACT_ATOMS: atom_id res chain seq x y z
N MET A 1 -21.72 -21.88 -30.82
CA MET A 1 -20.24 -21.82 -30.80
C MET A 1 -19.76 -22.20 -29.42
N SER A 2 -18.85 -23.16 -29.28
CA SER A 2 -18.21 -23.47 -27.99
C SER A 2 -17.00 -22.53 -27.81
N ALA A 3 -17.05 -21.63 -26.84
CA ALA A 3 -15.87 -20.84 -26.46
C ALA A 3 -14.90 -21.71 -25.64
N LYS A 4 -13.59 -21.54 -25.84
CA LYS A 4 -12.55 -22.19 -25.03
C LYS A 4 -11.93 -21.16 -24.11
N PHE A 5 -12.04 -21.37 -22.80
CA PHE A 5 -11.50 -20.46 -21.79
C PHE A 5 -10.10 -20.87 -21.36
N ARG A 6 -9.25 -19.87 -21.10
CA ARG A 6 -7.96 -20.02 -20.45
C ARG A 6 -7.83 -18.95 -19.38
N LEU A 7 -7.42 -19.34 -18.18
CA LEU A 7 -7.25 -18.44 -17.05
C LEU A 7 -5.79 -18.43 -16.61
N PHE A 8 -5.27 -17.25 -16.34
CA PHE A 8 -3.96 -17.02 -15.75
C PHE A 8 -4.21 -16.39 -14.38
N ILE A 9 -3.77 -17.07 -13.33
CA ILE A 9 -3.90 -16.61 -11.95
C ILE A 9 -2.48 -16.35 -11.46
N ASP A 10 -2.16 -15.09 -11.19
CA ASP A 10 -0.85 -14.66 -10.70
C ASP A 10 -0.98 -14.32 -9.21
N GLY A 11 -0.19 -14.96 -8.36
CA GLY A 11 -0.25 -14.77 -6.90
C GLY A 11 -1.43 -15.47 -6.22
N LEU A 12 -1.63 -16.77 -6.43
CA LEU A 12 -2.71 -17.50 -5.73
C LEU A 12 -2.56 -17.48 -4.20
N ASP A 13 -1.32 -17.40 -3.70
CA ASP A 13 -1.00 -17.23 -2.27
C ASP A 13 -1.39 -15.86 -1.70
N GLU A 14 -1.74 -14.90 -2.54
CA GLU A 14 -2.21 -13.56 -2.13
C GLU A 14 -3.72 -13.54 -1.86
N TYR A 15 -4.42 -14.67 -2.03
CA TYR A 15 -5.83 -14.78 -1.68
C TYR A 15 -6.02 -14.69 -0.17
N ASP A 16 -6.81 -13.73 0.28
CA ASP A 16 -7.05 -13.44 1.70
C ASP A 16 -8.15 -14.30 2.33
N GLY A 17 -8.86 -15.10 1.52
CA GLY A 17 -9.89 -16.05 1.95
C GLY A 17 -9.35 -17.45 2.27
N ASP A 18 -10.25 -18.43 2.27
CA ASP A 18 -9.88 -19.83 2.50
C ASP A 18 -9.23 -20.44 1.25
N HIS A 19 -7.95 -20.81 1.39
CA HIS A 19 -7.17 -21.42 0.34
C HIS A 19 -7.72 -22.79 -0.09
N GLU A 20 -8.41 -23.52 0.80
CA GLU A 20 -9.04 -24.80 0.45
C GLU A 20 -10.24 -24.57 -0.49
N GLU A 21 -11.04 -23.53 -0.24
CA GLU A 21 -12.18 -23.16 -1.09
C GLU A 21 -11.72 -22.75 -2.51
N VAL A 22 -10.64 -21.96 -2.62
CA VAL A 22 -10.12 -21.55 -3.93
C VAL A 22 -9.54 -22.74 -4.69
N ILE A 23 -8.86 -23.66 -4.01
CA ILE A 23 -8.35 -24.90 -4.60
C ILE A 23 -9.50 -25.76 -5.14
N GLN A 24 -10.58 -25.93 -4.36
CA GLN A 24 -11.77 -26.65 -4.80
C GLN A 24 -12.40 -26.01 -6.05
N THR A 25 -12.47 -24.68 -6.08
CA THR A 25 -12.96 -23.92 -7.22
C THR A 25 -12.10 -24.14 -8.47
N ILE A 26 -10.77 -24.06 -8.33
CA ILE A 26 -9.81 -24.33 -9.41
C ILE A 26 -9.99 -25.76 -9.94
N CYS A 27 -10.09 -26.75 -9.06
CA CYS A 27 -10.34 -28.13 -9.42
C CYS A 27 -11.65 -28.31 -10.21
N HIS A 28 -12.71 -27.59 -9.84
CA HIS A 28 -13.97 -27.57 -10.59
C HIS A 28 -13.79 -26.98 -12.00
N LEU A 29 -13.08 -25.85 -12.13
CA LEU A 29 -12.80 -25.20 -13.41
C LEU A 29 -12.01 -26.10 -14.37
N ILE A 30 -11.03 -26.85 -13.86
CA ILE A 30 -10.27 -27.85 -14.64
C ILE A 30 -11.22 -28.93 -15.17
N LYS A 31 -12.13 -29.45 -14.32
CA LYS A 31 -13.09 -30.51 -14.68
C LYS A 31 -14.07 -30.07 -15.79
N VAL A 32 -14.48 -28.81 -15.81
CA VAL A 32 -15.37 -28.27 -16.86
C VAL A 32 -14.61 -27.83 -18.13
N GLY A 33 -13.30 -28.11 -18.21
CA GLY A 33 -12.50 -27.96 -19.42
C GLY A 33 -11.80 -26.60 -19.57
N VAL A 34 -11.70 -25.81 -18.50
CA VAL A 34 -10.92 -24.55 -18.50
C VAL A 34 -9.44 -24.88 -18.35
N LYS A 35 -8.59 -24.29 -19.20
CA LYS A 35 -7.13 -24.39 -19.03
C LYS A 35 -6.65 -23.34 -18.05
N LEU A 36 -5.84 -23.71 -17.08
CA LEU A 36 -5.32 -22.81 -16.05
C LEU A 36 -3.80 -22.78 -16.09
N CYS A 37 -3.24 -21.60 -15.87
CA CYS A 37 -1.84 -21.37 -15.53
C CYS A 37 -1.86 -20.58 -14.23
N ILE A 38 -1.29 -21.16 -13.17
CA ILE A 38 -1.39 -20.63 -11.81
C ILE A 38 0.04 -20.41 -11.32
N ALA A 39 0.31 -19.21 -10.82
CA ALA A 39 1.54 -18.87 -10.13
C ALA A 39 1.24 -18.65 -8.64
N SER A 40 2.08 -19.22 -7.78
CA SER A 40 2.02 -19.04 -6.34
C SER A 40 3.41 -19.24 -5.72
N ARG A 41 3.57 -18.81 -4.48
CA ARG A 41 4.65 -19.32 -3.61
C ARG A 41 4.51 -20.83 -3.39
N PRO A 42 5.61 -21.55 -3.08
CA PRO A 42 5.59 -22.99 -2.84
C PRO A 42 5.04 -23.34 -1.45
N TRP A 43 3.85 -22.84 -1.11
CA TRP A 43 3.19 -23.20 0.15
C TRP A 43 2.71 -24.65 0.09
N ASN A 44 2.78 -25.33 1.24
CA ASN A 44 2.47 -26.76 1.34
C ASN A 44 1.08 -27.10 0.80
N ILE A 45 0.07 -26.25 1.01
CA ILE A 45 -1.30 -26.49 0.54
C ILE A 45 -1.40 -26.53 -1.00
N PHE A 46 -0.66 -25.67 -1.70
CA PHE A 46 -0.62 -25.68 -3.16
C PHE A 46 0.28 -26.79 -3.71
N GLU A 47 1.36 -27.11 -3.01
CA GLU A 47 2.23 -28.24 -3.35
C GLU A 47 1.49 -29.57 -3.19
N GLU A 48 0.65 -29.71 -2.16
CA GLU A 48 -0.23 -30.86 -1.98
C GLU A 48 -1.28 -30.95 -3.10
N ALA A 49 -1.97 -29.84 -3.38
CA ALA A 49 -3.05 -29.81 -4.37
C ALA A 49 -2.57 -29.98 -5.82
N PHE A 50 -1.47 -29.32 -6.20
CA PHE A 50 -1.04 -29.18 -7.61
C PHE A 50 0.39 -29.69 -7.87
N GLY A 51 1.18 -29.95 -6.82
CA GLY A 51 2.61 -30.25 -6.94
C GLY A 51 2.96 -31.68 -7.36
N SER A 52 1.98 -32.58 -7.42
CA SER A 52 2.17 -34.00 -7.76
C SER A 52 2.70 -34.24 -9.18
N SER A 53 2.42 -33.33 -10.13
CA SER A 53 2.86 -33.46 -11.52
C SER A 53 4.07 -32.57 -11.84
N ARG A 54 5.24 -33.17 -11.99
CA ARG A 54 6.48 -32.45 -12.37
C ARG A 54 6.44 -31.85 -13.77
N SER A 55 5.58 -32.34 -14.67
CA SER A 55 5.45 -31.79 -16.03
C SER A 55 4.51 -30.58 -16.12
N LEU A 56 3.74 -30.31 -15.06
CA LEU A 56 2.77 -29.21 -14.98
C LEU A 56 3.16 -28.16 -13.93
N LYS A 57 4.30 -28.34 -13.27
CA LYS A 57 4.87 -27.42 -12.28
C LYS A 57 6.24 -26.94 -12.74
N LEU A 58 6.49 -25.64 -12.58
CA LEU A 58 7.77 -25.01 -12.89
C LEU A 58 8.19 -24.16 -11.70
N TYR A 59 9.40 -24.38 -11.19
CA TYR A 59 10.02 -23.48 -10.22
C TYR A 59 10.83 -22.42 -10.98
N LEU A 60 10.37 -21.16 -10.96
CA LEU A 60 10.99 -20.10 -11.74
C LEU A 60 12.44 -19.81 -11.30
N GLN A 61 12.75 -19.96 -10.01
CA GLN A 61 14.10 -19.78 -9.48
C GLN A 61 15.12 -20.77 -10.09
N ASP A 62 14.67 -21.94 -10.54
CA ASP A 62 15.54 -22.93 -11.17
C ASP A 62 15.76 -22.65 -12.67
N LEU A 63 14.95 -21.77 -13.26
CA LEU A 63 14.89 -21.54 -14.71
C LEU A 63 15.42 -20.18 -15.15
N ASN A 64 15.50 -19.19 -14.25
CA ASN A 64 15.83 -17.80 -14.61
C ASN A 64 17.33 -17.48 -14.62
N LYS A 65 18.22 -18.46 -14.36
CA LYS A 65 19.67 -18.24 -14.28
C LYS A 65 20.25 -17.52 -15.51
N LYS A 66 19.77 -17.86 -16.71
CA LYS A 66 20.22 -17.25 -17.98
C LYS A 66 19.77 -15.80 -18.11
N ASP A 67 18.54 -15.51 -17.72
CA ASP A 67 17.98 -14.15 -17.78
C ASP A 67 18.66 -13.24 -16.75
N ILE A 68 18.95 -13.77 -15.57
CA ILE A 68 19.76 -13.09 -14.56
C ILE A 68 21.15 -12.78 -15.10
N GLN A 69 21.83 -13.78 -15.69
CA GLN A 69 23.15 -13.57 -16.29
C GLN A 69 23.11 -12.47 -17.36
N LEU A 70 22.12 -12.53 -18.25
CA LEU A 70 21.94 -11.54 -19.30
C LEU A 70 21.75 -10.14 -18.71
N TYR A 71 20.88 -9.98 -17.70
CA TYR A 71 20.67 -8.70 -17.04
C TYR A 71 21.96 -8.16 -16.40
N ALA A 72 22.67 -8.98 -15.62
CA ALA A 72 23.94 -8.60 -15.01
C ALA A 72 24.98 -8.16 -16.04
N ASP A 73 25.14 -8.95 -17.11
CA ASP A 73 26.05 -8.65 -18.22
C ASP A 73 25.70 -7.31 -18.88
N GLU A 74 24.42 -7.10 -19.20
CA GLU A 74 23.97 -5.87 -19.85
C GLU A 74 24.17 -4.62 -19.00
N ARG A 75 23.99 -4.72 -17.68
CA ARG A 75 24.07 -3.57 -16.78
C ARG A 75 25.50 -3.27 -16.38
N LEU A 76 26.26 -4.30 -16.01
CA LEU A 76 27.63 -4.14 -15.52
C LEU A 76 28.61 -3.93 -16.66
N ARG A 77 28.62 -4.75 -17.72
CA ARG A 77 29.63 -4.65 -18.81
C ARG A 77 29.52 -3.37 -19.63
N LYS A 78 28.31 -2.79 -19.72
CA LYS A 78 28.10 -1.50 -20.40
C LYS A 78 28.56 -0.31 -19.54
N HIS A 79 28.89 -0.53 -18.26
CA HIS A 79 29.31 0.54 -17.37
C HIS A 79 30.75 0.99 -17.67
N ARG A 80 30.95 2.28 -17.98
CA ARG A 80 32.26 2.83 -18.41
C ARG A 80 33.42 2.49 -17.47
N ASN A 81 33.18 2.51 -16.17
CA ASN A 81 34.22 2.24 -15.17
C ASN A 81 34.57 0.75 -15.04
N ILE A 82 33.70 -0.17 -15.47
CA ILE A 82 34.01 -1.60 -15.45
C ILE A 82 34.99 -2.00 -16.55
N GLN A 83 35.03 -1.24 -17.65
CA GLN A 83 35.93 -1.51 -18.79
C GLN A 83 37.42 -1.40 -18.42
N ARG A 84 37.72 -0.85 -17.24
CA ARG A 84 39.08 -0.76 -16.68
C ARG A 84 39.47 -1.99 -15.85
N ILE A 85 38.55 -2.92 -15.65
CA ILE A 85 38.73 -4.18 -14.92
C ILE A 85 38.95 -5.29 -15.95
N GLU A 86 39.86 -6.22 -15.65
CA GLU A 86 40.13 -7.36 -16.51
C GLU A 86 38.85 -8.20 -16.74
N PRO A 87 38.53 -8.61 -17.98
CA PRO A 87 37.28 -9.32 -18.29
C PRO A 87 37.05 -10.56 -17.43
N ALA A 88 38.10 -11.36 -17.14
CA ALA A 88 38.00 -12.53 -16.29
C ALA A 88 37.56 -12.20 -14.86
N GLN A 89 37.99 -11.06 -14.31
CA GLN A 89 37.60 -10.61 -12.97
C GLN A 89 36.14 -10.13 -12.93
N VAL A 90 35.66 -9.55 -14.04
CA VAL A 90 34.24 -9.21 -14.21
C VAL A 90 33.39 -10.47 -14.28
N ASP A 91 33.85 -11.50 -15.01
CA ASP A 91 33.17 -12.80 -15.08
C ASP A 91 33.05 -13.46 -13.70
N GLU A 92 34.10 -13.36 -12.86
CA GLU A 92 34.05 -13.85 -11.48
C GLU A 92 32.97 -13.15 -10.64
N ILE A 93 32.86 -11.82 -10.74
CA ILE A 93 31.80 -11.05 -10.04
C ILE A 93 30.42 -11.47 -10.51
N ILE A 94 30.22 -11.59 -11.82
CA ILE A 94 28.93 -11.95 -12.40
C ILE A 94 28.53 -13.38 -11.99
N ASN A 95 29.47 -14.32 -12.01
CA ASN A 95 29.24 -15.69 -11.54
C ASN A 95 28.90 -15.75 -10.05
N GLU A 96 29.60 -14.99 -9.21
CA GLU A 96 29.29 -14.89 -7.78
C GLU A 96 27.89 -14.31 -7.55
N LEU A 97 27.53 -13.26 -8.28
CA LEU A 97 26.23 -12.62 -8.22
C LEU A 97 25.10 -13.57 -8.64
N ILE A 98 25.25 -14.30 -9.76
CA ILE A 98 24.29 -15.31 -10.19
C ILE A 98 24.14 -16.39 -9.12
N LYS A 99 25.25 -16.89 -8.57
CA LYS A 99 25.22 -17.92 -7.52
C LYS A 99 24.51 -17.42 -6.27
N LYS A 100 24.79 -16.20 -5.82
CA LYS A 100 24.19 -15.65 -4.59
C LYS A 100 22.72 -15.31 -4.75
N SER A 101 22.26 -15.00 -5.97
CA SER A 101 20.86 -14.68 -6.23
C SER A 101 19.90 -15.85 -5.95
N GLN A 102 20.38 -17.09 -6.00
CA GLN A 102 19.55 -18.31 -5.88
C GLN A 102 18.29 -18.27 -6.77
N GLY A 103 18.40 -17.63 -7.94
CA GLY A 103 17.27 -17.47 -8.85
C GLY A 103 16.22 -16.46 -8.39
N VAL A 104 16.56 -15.50 -7.52
CA VAL A 104 15.66 -14.41 -7.12
C VAL A 104 16.04 -13.14 -7.89
N PHE A 105 15.23 -12.80 -8.90
CA PHE A 105 15.52 -11.65 -9.79
C PHE A 105 15.52 -10.31 -9.04
N LEU A 106 14.69 -10.16 -8.00
CA LEU A 106 14.68 -8.95 -7.18
C LEU A 106 16.00 -8.76 -6.43
N TRP A 107 16.52 -9.83 -5.83
CA TRP A 107 17.82 -9.82 -5.15
C TRP A 107 18.91 -9.38 -6.11
N GLU A 108 18.91 -9.97 -7.30
CA GLU A 108 19.92 -9.69 -8.31
C GLU A 108 19.87 -8.25 -8.79
N ARG A 109 18.68 -7.74 -9.13
CA ARG A 109 18.47 -6.35 -9.53
C ARG A 109 19.03 -5.36 -8.51
N LEU A 110 18.89 -5.67 -7.23
CA LEU A 110 19.34 -4.80 -6.14
C LEU A 110 20.85 -4.92 -5.92
N ALA A 111 21.43 -6.12 -6.00
CA ALA A 111 22.87 -6.35 -5.97
C ALA A 111 23.59 -5.65 -7.14
N VAL A 112 23.10 -5.80 -8.37
CA VAL A 112 23.63 -5.13 -9.56
C VAL A 112 23.63 -3.61 -9.37
N ARG A 113 22.53 -3.03 -8.86
CA ARG A 113 22.44 -1.58 -8.64
C ARG A 113 23.47 -1.08 -7.62
N SER A 114 23.74 -1.84 -6.57
CA SER A 114 24.78 -1.49 -5.58
C SER A 114 26.18 -1.55 -6.18
N LEU A 115 26.44 -2.53 -7.05
CA LEU A 115 27.70 -2.62 -7.79
C LEU A 115 27.86 -1.45 -8.76
N GLU A 116 26.81 -1.07 -9.50
CA GLU A 116 26.85 0.13 -10.33
C GLU A 116 27.15 1.40 -9.53
N GLU A 117 26.57 1.53 -8.34
CA GLU A 117 26.85 2.66 -7.46
C GLU A 117 28.32 2.66 -7.03
N GLY A 118 28.87 1.50 -6.65
CA GLY A 118 30.31 1.39 -6.39
C GLY A 118 31.15 1.78 -7.60
N LEU A 119 30.77 1.31 -8.80
CA LEU A 119 31.46 1.67 -10.04
C LEU A 119 31.41 3.18 -10.31
N ARG A 120 30.27 3.86 -10.08
CA ARG A 120 30.16 5.33 -10.20
C ARG A 120 31.10 6.05 -9.23
N ASN A 121 31.23 5.52 -8.01
CA ASN A 121 32.13 6.04 -6.98
C ASN A 121 33.61 5.72 -7.23
N GLY A 122 33.93 4.95 -8.28
CA GLY A 122 35.31 4.58 -8.61
C GLY A 122 35.88 3.48 -7.70
N ASP A 123 35.02 2.69 -7.07
CA ASP A 123 35.40 1.61 -6.17
C ASP A 123 36.33 0.61 -6.88
N SER A 124 37.38 0.18 -6.16
CA SER A 124 38.26 -0.89 -6.64
C SER A 124 37.53 -2.23 -6.70
N LEU A 125 38.07 -3.19 -7.46
CA LEU A 125 37.53 -4.55 -7.53
C LEU A 125 37.34 -5.18 -6.13
N VAL A 126 38.29 -4.94 -5.23
CA VAL A 126 38.23 -5.43 -3.84
C VAL A 126 37.00 -4.87 -3.12
N LEU A 127 36.71 -3.58 -3.31
CA LEU A 127 35.57 -2.92 -2.68
C LEU A 127 34.24 -3.35 -3.33
N LEU A 128 34.20 -3.56 -4.65
CA LEU A 128 33.04 -4.14 -5.34
C LEU A 128 32.72 -5.56 -4.84
N ARG A 129 33.73 -6.41 -4.67
CA ARG A 129 33.56 -7.73 -4.03
C ARG A 129 33.10 -7.61 -2.59
N LYS A 130 33.64 -6.65 -1.83
CA LYS A 130 33.18 -6.41 -0.45
C LYS A 130 31.71 -6.00 -0.42
N ARG A 131 31.26 -5.15 -1.35
CA ARG A 131 29.84 -4.83 -1.53
C ARG A 131 29.05 -6.10 -1.78
N LEU A 132 29.39 -6.88 -2.82
CA LEU A 132 28.67 -8.12 -3.17
C LEU A 132 28.63 -9.13 -2.02
N ASN A 133 29.72 -9.27 -1.26
CA ASN A 133 29.78 -10.15 -0.10
C ASN A 133 28.89 -9.68 1.05
N ALA A 134 28.70 -8.37 1.22
CA ALA A 134 27.80 -7.81 2.20
C ALA A 134 26.31 -8.02 1.87
N PHE A 135 25.95 -8.43 0.64
CA PHE A 135 24.59 -8.88 0.33
C PHE A 135 24.39 -10.29 0.88
N PRO A 136 23.54 -10.49 1.91
CA PRO A 136 23.20 -11.84 2.34
C PRO A 136 22.47 -12.56 1.21
N SER A 137 22.63 -13.89 1.10
CA SER A 137 21.94 -14.69 0.08
C SER A 137 20.46 -14.91 0.41
N ASP A 138 20.09 -14.72 1.67
CA ASP A 138 18.71 -14.71 2.12
C ASP A 138 18.05 -13.35 1.83
N LEU A 139 16.82 -13.39 1.31
CA LEU A 139 16.10 -12.19 0.86
C LEU A 139 15.63 -11.33 2.04
N ASP A 140 15.28 -11.95 3.18
CA ASP A 140 14.79 -11.24 4.36
C ASP A 140 15.96 -10.56 5.09
N GLU A 141 17.09 -11.25 5.25
CA GLU A 141 18.33 -10.63 5.74
C GLU A 141 18.75 -9.46 4.85
N PHE A 142 18.51 -9.57 3.55
CA PHE A 142 18.84 -8.53 2.59
C PHE A 142 17.93 -7.31 2.75
N PHE A 143 16.61 -7.51 2.88
CA PHE A 143 15.70 -6.42 3.21
C PHE A 143 16.04 -5.78 4.55
N ARG A 144 16.42 -6.58 5.56
CA ARG A 144 16.89 -6.10 6.87
C ARG A 144 18.11 -5.20 6.75
N HIS A 145 19.11 -5.62 5.96
CA HIS A 145 20.29 -4.81 5.69
C HIS A 145 19.91 -3.48 5.02
N MET A 146 19.06 -3.50 3.98
CA MET A 146 18.60 -2.26 3.35
C MET A 146 17.85 -1.35 4.31
N PHE A 147 16.92 -1.91 5.09
CA PHE A 147 16.09 -1.16 6.03
C PHE A 147 16.90 -0.52 7.16
N ILE A 148 17.84 -1.24 7.78
CA ILE A 148 18.69 -0.70 8.85
C ILE A 148 19.65 0.37 8.32
N SER A 149 20.08 0.22 7.07
CA SER A 149 20.95 1.17 6.39
C SER A 149 20.25 2.45 5.89
N LEU A 150 18.94 2.59 6.10
CA LEU A 150 18.21 3.82 5.81
C LEU A 150 18.79 4.98 6.63
N ASP A 151 18.94 6.13 5.99
CA ASP A 151 19.52 7.31 6.62
C ASP A 151 18.66 7.74 7.81
N THR A 152 19.30 7.91 8.97
CA THR A 152 18.68 8.32 10.22
C THR A 152 17.87 9.60 10.09
N ILE A 153 18.28 10.54 9.23
CA ILE A 153 17.58 11.81 9.04
C ILE A 153 16.18 11.64 8.43
N TYR A 154 15.94 10.55 7.70
CA TYR A 154 14.66 10.27 7.06
C TYR A 154 13.81 9.25 7.82
N ARG A 155 14.27 8.69 8.94
CA ARG A 155 13.60 7.56 9.62
C ARG A 155 12.16 7.87 10.03
N THR A 156 11.91 9.03 10.63
CA THR A 156 10.55 9.44 11.03
C THR A 156 9.63 9.49 9.81
N HIS A 157 10.06 10.19 8.76
CA HIS A 157 9.29 10.33 7.53
C HIS A 157 9.08 8.99 6.78
N LEU A 158 10.11 8.14 6.73
CA LEU A 158 10.00 6.80 6.16
C LEU A 158 9.08 5.91 6.98
N SER A 159 9.09 6.04 8.29
CA SER A 159 8.14 5.33 9.16
C SER A 159 6.71 5.71 8.80
N TYR A 160 6.42 7.01 8.65
CA TYR A 160 5.10 7.47 8.21
C TYR A 160 4.73 6.87 6.85
N MET A 161 5.63 6.95 5.86
CA MET A 161 5.39 6.39 4.54
C MET A 161 5.08 4.89 4.57
N PHE A 162 5.85 4.09 5.31
CA PHE A 162 5.61 2.65 5.43
C PHE A 162 4.30 2.36 6.16
N GLN A 163 4.02 3.04 7.27
CA GLN A 163 2.78 2.85 8.01
C GLN A 163 1.54 3.23 7.17
N ILE A 164 1.63 4.31 6.41
CA ILE A 164 0.57 4.71 5.46
C ILE A 164 0.41 3.66 4.37
N ALA A 165 1.50 3.19 3.75
CA ALA A 165 1.45 2.16 2.71
C ALA A 165 0.84 0.84 3.20
N LEU A 166 1.05 0.48 4.47
CA LEU A 166 0.47 -0.71 5.10
C LEU A 166 -1.01 -0.52 5.48
N THR A 167 -1.41 0.69 5.87
CA THR A 167 -2.74 0.98 6.45
C THR A 167 -3.77 1.41 5.38
N ALA A 168 -3.31 1.90 4.23
CA ALA A 168 -4.16 2.26 3.11
C ALA A 168 -4.89 1.04 2.53
N LEU A 169 -6.13 1.23 2.06
CA LEU A 169 -6.95 0.21 1.40
C LEU A 169 -6.38 -0.19 0.03
N ALA A 170 -5.67 0.74 -0.62
CA ALA A 170 -5.04 0.58 -1.92
C ALA A 170 -3.83 1.52 -2.02
N PRO A 171 -2.91 1.30 -2.98
CA PRO A 171 -1.81 2.23 -3.25
C PRO A 171 -2.32 3.66 -3.47
N LEU A 172 -1.83 4.60 -2.66
CA LEU A 172 -2.26 6.01 -2.72
C LEU A 172 -1.47 6.78 -3.76
N SER A 173 -2.04 7.91 -4.22
CA SER A 173 -1.41 8.75 -5.23
C SER A 173 -0.12 9.41 -4.71
N THR A 174 0.75 9.86 -5.61
CA THR A 174 1.90 10.70 -5.23
C THR A 174 1.48 12.02 -4.57
N VAL A 175 0.29 12.54 -4.91
CA VAL A 175 -0.29 13.74 -4.30
C VAL A 175 -0.66 13.50 -2.84
N ALA A 176 -1.22 12.32 -2.50
CA ALA A 176 -1.49 11.94 -1.12
C ALA A 176 -0.22 11.99 -0.26
N TYR A 177 0.88 11.39 -0.77
CA TYR A 177 2.18 11.40 -0.08
C TYR A 177 2.86 12.77 -0.06
N TRP A 178 2.53 13.66 -1.01
CA TRP A 178 2.96 15.06 -0.93
C TRP A 178 2.29 15.77 0.26
N PHE A 179 1.01 15.50 0.53
CA PHE A 179 0.33 16.01 1.72
C PHE A 179 0.78 15.35 3.04
N LEU A 180 1.43 14.19 2.99
CA LEU A 180 2.04 13.58 4.18
C LEU A 180 3.18 14.44 4.73
N ASP A 181 3.91 15.16 3.87
CA ASP A 181 4.98 16.07 4.29
C ASP A 181 4.42 17.24 5.15
N GLU A 182 3.17 17.67 4.92
CA GLU A 182 2.55 18.81 5.62
C GLU A 182 2.10 18.49 7.06
N ILE A 183 2.02 17.20 7.43
CA ILE A 183 1.47 16.77 8.73
C ILE A 183 2.32 17.25 9.91
N ASP A 184 3.64 17.30 9.73
CA ASP A 184 4.56 17.74 10.79
C ASP A 184 4.58 19.28 10.92
N ASP A 185 4.30 20.03 9.84
CA ASP A 185 4.36 21.50 9.82
C ASP A 185 3.06 22.15 10.32
N ASP A 186 1.90 21.65 9.90
CA ASP A 186 0.58 22.11 10.36
C ASP A 186 -0.37 20.94 10.60
N PRO A 187 -0.59 20.50 11.86
CA PRO A 187 -1.52 19.42 12.16
C PRO A 187 -2.96 19.62 11.65
N ASN A 188 -3.36 20.86 11.37
CA ASN A 188 -4.70 21.23 10.90
C ASN A 188 -4.73 21.62 9.42
N PHE A 189 -3.63 21.43 8.66
CA PHE A 189 -3.51 21.86 7.26
C PHE A 189 -4.70 21.41 6.41
N ALA A 190 -5.13 20.15 6.57
CA ALA A 190 -6.21 19.57 5.79
C ALA A 190 -7.55 20.27 6.06
N ILE A 191 -7.76 20.83 7.25
CA ILE A 191 -8.97 21.58 7.62
C ILE A 191 -8.87 23.03 7.13
N THR A 192 -7.73 23.68 7.34
CA THR A 192 -7.53 25.12 7.04
C THR A 192 -7.34 25.39 5.54
N MET A 193 -6.80 24.42 4.79
CA MET A 193 -6.56 24.50 3.36
C MET A 193 -7.86 24.81 2.60
N GLN A 194 -7.81 25.79 1.71
CA GLN A 194 -8.95 26.12 0.85
C GLN A 194 -9.06 25.15 -0.33
N PRO A 195 -10.28 24.72 -0.72
CA PRO A 195 -10.47 23.91 -1.92
C PRO A 195 -9.94 24.63 -3.16
N ARG A 196 -9.03 23.99 -3.89
CA ARG A 196 -8.44 24.54 -5.12
C ARG A 196 -7.95 23.40 -6.00
N THR A 197 -8.39 23.39 -7.26
CA THR A 197 -7.86 22.41 -8.22
C THR A 197 -6.38 22.60 -8.46
N LEU A 198 -5.62 21.50 -8.36
CA LEU A 198 -4.23 21.46 -8.79
C LEU A 198 -4.15 21.41 -10.33
N GLU A 199 -3.34 22.31 -10.89
CA GLU A 199 -3.09 22.35 -12.34
C GLU A 199 -2.25 21.14 -12.78
N ALA A 200 -2.39 20.72 -14.04
CA ALA A 200 -1.68 19.56 -14.58
C ALA A 200 -0.15 19.72 -14.52
N SER A 201 0.37 20.94 -14.69
CA SER A 201 1.79 21.28 -14.50
C SER A 201 2.23 20.99 -13.06
N LYS A 202 1.44 21.44 -12.08
CA LYS A 202 1.75 21.22 -10.67
C LYS A 202 1.68 19.75 -10.27
N LEU A 203 0.71 19.00 -10.79
CA LEU A 203 0.62 17.55 -10.59
C LEU A 203 1.85 16.82 -11.15
N PHE A 204 2.34 17.24 -12.31
CA PHE A 204 3.56 16.70 -12.90
C PHE A 204 4.79 17.00 -12.04
N GLU A 205 4.95 18.24 -11.56
CA GLU A 205 6.02 18.61 -10.62
C GLU A 205 5.99 17.76 -9.35
N ILE A 206 4.83 17.65 -8.70
CA ILE A 206 4.64 16.81 -7.50
C ILE A 206 5.05 15.37 -7.78
N THR A 207 4.61 14.82 -8.92
CA THR A 207 4.92 13.43 -9.30
C THR A 207 6.43 13.21 -9.45
N GLU A 208 7.15 14.10 -10.14
CA GLU A 208 8.60 13.99 -10.32
C GLU A 208 9.34 14.15 -8.99
N GLU A 209 8.98 15.14 -8.19
CA GLU A 209 9.58 15.38 -6.87
C GLU A 209 9.37 14.18 -5.93
N MET A 210 8.13 13.69 -5.82
CA MET A 210 7.81 12.55 -4.95
C MET A 210 8.45 11.26 -5.45
N THR A 211 8.59 11.08 -6.76
CA THR A 211 9.33 9.93 -7.33
C THR A 211 10.78 9.95 -6.89
N VAL A 212 11.46 11.09 -6.97
CA VAL A 212 12.85 11.23 -6.51
C VAL A 212 12.95 11.01 -5.01
N ARG A 213 12.07 11.62 -4.21
CA ARG A 213 12.06 11.50 -2.74
C ARG A 213 11.84 10.06 -2.29
N ILE A 214 10.78 9.42 -2.77
CA ILE A 214 10.43 8.05 -2.37
C ILE A 214 11.54 7.07 -2.76
N ASN A 215 12.04 7.15 -3.99
CA ASN A 215 13.11 6.24 -4.43
C ASN A 215 14.43 6.47 -3.67
N GLY A 216 14.80 7.74 -3.45
CA GLY A 216 16.04 8.10 -2.77
C GLY A 216 16.01 7.76 -1.28
N ARG A 217 14.94 8.17 -0.57
CA ARG A 217 14.81 7.99 0.88
C ARG A 217 14.57 6.53 1.26
N SER A 218 13.69 5.81 0.55
CA SER A 218 13.33 4.43 0.91
C SER A 218 14.32 3.37 0.43
N ARG A 219 15.40 3.76 -0.27
CA ARG A 219 16.30 2.84 -0.99
C ARG A 219 15.54 1.84 -1.89
N CYS A 220 14.43 2.30 -2.47
CA CYS A 220 13.50 1.52 -3.30
C CYS A 220 12.78 0.36 -2.58
N LEU A 221 12.60 0.43 -1.27
CA LEU A 221 11.61 -0.41 -0.59
C LEU A 221 10.19 -0.01 -1.00
N LEU A 222 9.97 1.29 -1.27
CA LEU A 222 8.80 1.83 -1.94
C LEU A 222 9.15 2.29 -3.36
N LYS A 223 8.17 2.28 -4.25
CA LYS A 223 8.29 2.77 -5.63
C LYS A 223 7.06 3.58 -6.03
N VAL A 224 7.24 4.49 -6.98
CA VAL A 224 6.13 5.09 -7.71
C VAL A 224 5.81 4.22 -8.93
N THR A 225 4.60 3.67 -8.98
CA THR A 225 4.05 2.94 -10.12
C THR A 225 3.22 3.88 -11.00
N LYS A 226 3.11 3.55 -12.28
CA LYS A 226 2.30 4.29 -13.26
C LYS A 226 1.22 3.37 -13.81
N THR A 227 -0.04 3.73 -13.60
CA THR A 227 -1.18 3.02 -14.18
C THR A 227 -1.70 3.81 -15.38
N MET A 228 -1.78 3.17 -16.54
CA MET A 228 -2.34 3.78 -17.74
C MET A 228 -3.82 3.42 -17.89
N HIS A 229 -4.68 4.43 -17.87
CA HIS A 229 -6.08 4.27 -18.23
C HIS A 229 -6.26 4.66 -19.70
N ILE A 230 -6.72 3.71 -20.51
CA ILE A 230 -7.07 3.92 -21.92
C ILE A 230 -8.58 4.12 -22.00
N GLU A 231 -9.01 5.33 -22.35
CA GLU A 231 -10.43 5.63 -22.49
C GLU A 231 -10.82 5.85 -23.96
N ARG A 232 -11.85 5.13 -24.40
CA ARG A 232 -12.53 5.38 -25.67
C ARG A 232 -13.72 6.30 -25.42
N ARG A 233 -13.63 7.56 -25.86
CA ARG A 233 -14.80 8.45 -25.85
C ARG A 233 -15.90 7.94 -26.78
N ARG A 234 -17.14 7.96 -26.31
CA ARG A 234 -18.36 7.55 -27.04
C ARG A 234 -19.01 8.67 -27.88
N ARG A 235 -18.29 9.72 -28.26
CA ARG A 235 -18.82 10.78 -29.16
C ARG A 235 -17.83 11.07 -30.30
N LEU A 236 -18.40 11.51 -31.43
CA LEU A 236 -17.90 11.62 -32.82
C LEU A 236 -16.50 12.23 -33.08
N THR A 237 -15.68 12.52 -32.08
CA THR A 237 -14.26 12.82 -32.23
C THR A 237 -13.44 11.71 -31.57
N GLN A 238 -12.76 10.90 -32.38
CA GLN A 238 -11.85 9.84 -31.97
C GLN A 238 -10.58 10.43 -31.31
N GLU A 239 -10.72 11.07 -30.16
CA GLU A 239 -9.58 11.48 -29.34
C GLU A 239 -9.45 10.51 -28.17
N THR A 240 -8.44 9.64 -28.25
CA THR A 240 -8.10 8.71 -27.16
C THR A 240 -7.28 9.50 -26.14
N LYS A 241 -7.91 9.96 -25.07
CA LYS A 241 -7.17 10.58 -23.96
C LYS A 241 -6.52 9.45 -23.15
N ARG A 242 -5.20 9.50 -23.01
CA ARG A 242 -4.44 8.62 -22.12
C ARG A 242 -4.20 9.36 -20.83
N ARG A 243 -4.70 8.82 -19.71
CA ARG A 243 -4.40 9.33 -18.37
C ARG A 243 -3.41 8.39 -17.71
N VAL A 244 -2.37 8.98 -17.14
CA VAL A 244 -1.37 8.25 -16.36
C VAL A 244 -1.58 8.65 -14.91
N GLU A 245 -1.96 7.68 -14.09
CA GLU A 245 -2.04 7.85 -12.65
C GLU A 245 -0.77 7.32 -12.03
N THR A 246 -0.32 7.97 -10.96
CA THR A 246 0.89 7.55 -10.25
C THR A 246 0.56 7.24 -8.82
N HIS A 247 0.98 6.06 -8.37
CA HIS A 247 0.68 5.53 -7.05
C HIS A 247 1.97 5.11 -6.37
N VAL A 248 1.99 5.16 -5.05
CA VAL A 248 3.11 4.68 -4.23
C VAL A 248 2.76 3.31 -3.70
N ASP A 249 3.65 2.36 -3.97
CA ASP A 249 3.48 0.96 -3.58
C ASP A 249 4.82 0.36 -3.14
N PHE A 250 4.78 -0.80 -2.49
CA PHE A 250 5.98 -1.58 -2.23
C PHE A 250 6.62 -2.00 -3.56
N LEU A 251 7.95 -2.01 -3.62
CA LEU A 251 8.64 -2.45 -4.84
C LEU A 251 8.24 -3.88 -5.22
N HIS A 252 7.97 -4.73 -4.23
CA HIS A 252 7.54 -6.11 -4.36
C HIS A 252 6.74 -6.55 -3.12
N TRP A 253 5.84 -7.53 -3.27
CA TRP A 253 5.01 -8.03 -2.16
C TRP A 253 5.86 -8.58 -0.99
N THR A 254 6.96 -9.29 -1.27
CA THR A 254 7.85 -9.80 -0.22
C THR A 254 8.46 -8.69 0.64
N ILE A 255 8.57 -7.46 0.13
CA ILE A 255 8.99 -6.32 0.94
C ILE A 255 7.87 -5.94 1.91
N LYS A 256 6.61 -5.95 1.47
CA LYS A 256 5.46 -5.73 2.35
C LYS A 256 5.46 -6.76 3.48
N ASP A 257 5.63 -8.04 3.18
CA ASP A 257 5.72 -9.11 4.18
C ASP A 257 6.86 -8.87 5.18
N PHE A 258 8.04 -8.51 4.67
CA PHE A 258 9.20 -8.17 5.50
C PHE A 258 8.91 -6.99 6.42
N ILE A 259 8.31 -5.90 5.91
CA ILE A 259 7.93 -4.73 6.70
C ILE A 259 6.89 -5.12 7.77
N MET A 260 6.00 -6.07 7.50
CA MET A 260 4.99 -6.57 8.44
C MET A 260 5.54 -7.50 9.54
N THR A 261 6.80 -7.94 9.47
CA THR A 261 7.41 -8.76 10.53
C THR A 261 7.44 -8.01 11.87
N THR A 262 7.33 -8.75 12.98
CA THR A 262 7.30 -8.16 14.34
C THR A 262 8.53 -7.30 14.64
N GLU A 263 9.71 -7.71 14.16
CA GLU A 263 10.96 -6.94 14.32
C GLU A 263 10.85 -5.57 13.66
N ILE A 264 10.41 -5.54 12.40
CA ILE A 264 10.35 -4.31 11.63
C ILE A 264 9.21 -3.42 12.09
N GLN A 265 8.05 -3.99 12.45
CA GLN A 265 6.96 -3.24 13.06
C GLN A 265 7.40 -2.57 14.38
N ARG A 266 8.22 -3.23 15.20
CA ARG A 266 8.80 -2.62 16.41
C ARG A 266 9.71 -1.43 16.05
N LEU A 267 10.61 -1.60 15.09
CA LEU A 267 11.49 -0.51 14.64
C LEU A 267 10.68 0.67 14.06
N LEU A 268 9.65 0.38 13.27
CA LEU A 268 8.76 1.39 12.72
C LEU A 268 7.94 2.11 13.79
N ALA A 269 7.68 1.47 14.94
CA ALA A 269 7.04 2.13 16.08
C ALA A 269 8.01 2.98 16.92
N GLU A 270 9.32 2.71 16.86
CA GLU A 270 10.37 3.45 17.58
C GLU A 270 10.83 4.73 16.84
N TRP A 271 10.74 4.77 15.52
CA TRP A 271 11.15 5.92 14.69
C TRP A 271 10.21 7.16 14.69
N PRO A 272 8.87 7.02 14.73
CA PRO A 272 7.95 8.14 14.60
C PRO A 272 7.88 8.95 15.90
N GLN A 273 7.36 10.17 15.80
CA GLN A 273 6.96 10.91 17.00
C GLN A 273 5.81 10.16 17.71
N PRO A 274 5.70 10.22 19.04
CA PRO A 274 4.67 9.50 19.81
C PRO A 274 3.22 9.78 19.39
N SER A 275 2.97 10.86 18.66
CA SER A 275 1.64 11.33 18.27
C SER A 275 1.22 10.95 16.84
N PHE A 276 2.05 10.25 16.06
CA PHE A 276 1.67 9.87 14.70
C PHE A 276 0.70 8.68 14.70
N HIS A 277 -0.49 8.90 14.12
CA HIS A 277 -1.48 7.85 13.92
C HIS A 277 -1.79 7.72 12.42
N PRO A 278 -1.53 6.56 11.80
CA PRO A 278 -1.67 6.39 10.35
C PRO A 278 -3.10 6.65 9.87
N ASP A 279 -4.12 6.21 10.62
CA ASP A 279 -5.52 6.47 10.24
C ASP A 279 -5.90 7.95 10.30
N ILE A 280 -5.40 8.70 11.29
CA ILE A 280 -5.64 10.15 11.37
C ILE A 280 -4.93 10.87 10.22
N ALA A 281 -3.69 10.46 9.93
CA ALA A 281 -2.92 10.97 8.79
C ALA A 281 -3.63 10.68 7.45
N LEU A 282 -4.18 9.47 7.28
CA LEU A 282 -4.98 9.11 6.12
C LEU A 282 -6.21 10.01 5.98
N CYS A 283 -6.96 10.27 7.05
CA CYS A 283 -8.09 11.22 6.99
C CYS A 283 -7.64 12.62 6.52
N LYS A 284 -6.51 13.13 7.01
CA LYS A 284 -5.93 14.42 6.59
C LYS A 284 -5.53 14.43 5.12
N MET A 285 -4.76 13.44 4.69
CA MET A 285 -4.27 13.31 3.31
C MET A 285 -5.43 13.21 2.31
N MET A 286 -6.44 12.37 2.61
CA MET A 286 -7.59 12.20 1.72
C MET A 286 -8.45 13.45 1.64
N LEU A 287 -8.63 14.19 2.74
CA LEU A 287 -9.35 15.46 2.75
C LEU A 287 -8.60 16.52 1.93
N ALA A 288 -7.28 16.64 2.09
CA ALA A 288 -6.47 17.61 1.34
C ALA A 288 -6.42 17.28 -0.17
N GLU A 289 -6.31 16.01 -0.53
CA GLU A 289 -6.38 15.57 -1.92
C GLU A 289 -7.78 15.77 -2.51
N PHE A 290 -8.83 15.49 -1.73
CA PHE A 290 -10.21 15.77 -2.15
C PHE A 290 -10.41 17.25 -2.44
N LYS A 291 -9.96 18.15 -1.56
CA LYS A 291 -9.94 19.61 -1.78
C LYS A 291 -9.16 20.03 -3.03
N SER A 292 -8.19 19.22 -3.45
CA SER A 292 -7.34 19.45 -4.63
C SER A 292 -7.96 18.99 -5.96
N VAL A 293 -9.02 18.19 -5.91
CA VAL A 293 -9.67 17.59 -7.09
C VAL A 293 -11.12 18.07 -7.23
N ALA A 294 -11.80 18.29 -6.10
CA ALA A 294 -13.23 18.56 -6.01
C ALA A 294 -13.74 19.74 -6.86
N PRO A 295 -13.05 20.89 -6.98
CA PRO A 295 -13.59 22.04 -7.71
C PRO A 295 -13.76 21.82 -9.22
N THR A 296 -13.19 20.75 -9.79
CA THR A 296 -13.19 20.45 -11.25
C THR A 296 -13.93 19.18 -11.64
N SER A 297 -14.55 18.47 -10.70
CA SER A 297 -15.01 17.08 -10.87
C SER A 297 -16.26 16.84 -11.74
N ARG A 298 -16.50 17.66 -12.77
CA ARG A 298 -17.67 17.52 -13.66
C ARG A 298 -17.60 16.30 -14.61
N ALA A 299 -16.50 15.55 -14.63
CA ALA A 299 -16.29 14.38 -15.49
C ALA A 299 -16.48 13.06 -14.72
N ALA A 300 -16.97 12.02 -15.39
CA ALA A 300 -17.07 10.66 -14.83
C ALA A 300 -15.73 10.14 -14.28
N GLU A 301 -14.62 10.58 -14.87
CA GLU A 301 -13.23 10.30 -14.48
C GLU A 301 -12.84 10.82 -13.08
N SER A 302 -13.54 11.85 -12.58
CA SER A 302 -13.34 12.37 -11.22
C SER A 302 -14.15 11.59 -10.19
N ARG A 303 -15.21 10.89 -10.61
CA ARG A 303 -16.11 10.16 -9.70
C ARG A 303 -15.42 8.98 -9.05
N GLU A 304 -14.60 8.25 -9.80
CA GLU A 304 -13.89 7.07 -9.27
C GLU A 304 -12.79 7.44 -8.28
N LEU A 305 -11.98 8.45 -8.62
CA LEU A 305 -10.98 9.01 -7.70
C LEU A 305 -11.65 9.55 -6.43
N VAL A 306 -12.78 10.23 -6.56
CA VAL A 306 -13.49 10.75 -5.39
C VAL A 306 -14.07 9.64 -4.54
N ARG A 307 -14.61 8.60 -5.17
CA ARG A 307 -15.06 7.40 -4.48
C ARG A 307 -13.92 6.76 -3.68
N SER A 308 -12.73 6.61 -4.25
CA SER A 308 -11.60 6.01 -3.54
C SER A 308 -11.10 6.87 -2.38
N LEU A 309 -11.03 8.20 -2.56
CA LEU A 309 -10.70 9.14 -1.48
C LEU A 309 -11.71 9.07 -0.32
N MET A 310 -13.01 9.03 -0.66
CA MET A 310 -14.10 8.89 0.32
C MET A 310 -14.01 7.54 1.07
N GLU A 311 -13.88 6.43 0.34
CA GLU A 311 -13.74 5.09 0.92
C GLU A 311 -12.55 5.01 1.88
N GLN A 312 -11.38 5.52 1.47
CA GLN A 312 -10.20 5.54 2.33
C GLN A 312 -10.44 6.37 3.60
N LEU A 313 -11.03 7.57 3.49
CA LEU A 313 -11.30 8.43 4.64
C LEU A 313 -12.25 7.77 5.64
N PHE A 314 -13.38 7.23 5.17
CA PHE A 314 -14.40 6.66 6.06
C PHE A 314 -13.96 5.32 6.67
N CYS A 315 -13.23 4.48 5.94
CA CYS A 315 -12.60 3.29 6.52
C CYS A 315 -11.57 3.65 7.59
N SER A 316 -10.75 4.69 7.36
CA SER A 316 -9.78 5.16 8.36
C SER A 316 -10.50 5.73 9.59
N ALA A 317 -11.57 6.50 9.39
CA ALA A 317 -12.41 7.01 10.49
C ALA A 317 -13.03 5.88 11.32
N GLN A 318 -13.55 4.83 10.67
CA GLN A 318 -14.08 3.66 11.37
C GLN A 318 -13.02 2.97 12.22
N ARG A 319 -11.79 2.82 11.71
CA ARG A 319 -10.70 2.24 12.49
C ARG A 319 -10.33 3.10 13.69
N ILE A 320 -10.35 4.43 13.56
CA ILE A 320 -10.13 5.34 14.69
C ILE A 320 -11.19 5.13 15.76
N GLU A 321 -12.48 5.11 15.38
CA GLU A 321 -13.57 4.90 16.35
C GLU A 321 -13.47 3.54 17.05
N ARG A 322 -13.12 2.49 16.32
CA ARG A 322 -12.99 1.14 16.87
C ARG A 322 -11.80 0.99 17.81
N ILE A 323 -10.66 1.60 17.48
CA ILE A 323 -9.39 1.41 18.22
C ILE A 323 -9.26 2.39 19.38
N PHE A 324 -9.58 3.66 19.14
CA PHE A 324 -9.33 4.75 20.10
C PHE A 324 -10.58 5.23 20.82
N ASN A 325 -11.78 4.76 20.42
CA ASN A 325 -13.04 5.26 20.95
C ASN A 325 -13.19 6.79 20.79
N GLU A 326 -12.62 7.32 19.71
CA GLU A 326 -12.65 8.73 19.31
C GLU A 326 -13.10 8.84 17.85
N SER A 327 -13.64 9.98 17.44
CA SER A 327 -14.03 10.20 16.04
C SER A 327 -13.25 11.37 15.44
N PRO A 328 -12.72 11.27 14.20
CA PRO A 328 -12.09 12.40 13.50
C PRO A 328 -13.15 13.40 12.98
N ILE A 329 -14.07 13.81 13.86
CA ILE A 329 -15.28 14.57 13.55
C ILE A 329 -14.99 15.84 12.73
N ALA A 330 -13.95 16.60 13.09
CA ALA A 330 -13.58 17.81 12.37
C ALA A 330 -13.19 17.54 10.90
N HIS A 331 -12.58 16.40 10.61
CA HIS A 331 -12.21 16.02 9.24
C HIS A 331 -13.44 15.53 8.46
N ILE A 332 -14.34 14.78 9.11
CA ILE A 332 -15.59 14.31 8.51
C ILE A 332 -16.50 15.50 8.18
N GLU A 333 -16.69 16.43 9.12
CA GLU A 333 -17.51 17.63 8.93
C GLU A 333 -16.91 18.57 7.88
N GLU A 334 -15.59 18.73 7.85
CA GLU A 334 -14.95 19.51 6.80
C GLU A 334 -15.10 18.85 5.42
N PHE A 335 -15.03 17.51 5.36
CA PHE A 335 -15.29 16.78 4.12
C PHE A 335 -16.73 16.97 3.65
N ASP A 336 -17.71 16.93 4.55
CA ASP A 336 -19.14 17.22 4.30
C ASP A 336 -19.30 18.63 3.72
N ARG A 337 -18.73 19.63 4.40
CA ARG A 337 -18.78 21.04 4.00
C ARG A 337 -18.16 21.26 2.61
N VAL A 338 -16.99 20.67 2.35
CA VAL A 338 -16.32 20.78 1.05
C VAL A 338 -17.16 20.10 -0.03
N SER A 339 -17.73 18.93 0.26
CA SER A 339 -18.59 18.17 -0.66
C SER A 339 -19.83 18.97 -1.05
N HIS A 340 -20.46 19.68 -0.11
CA HIS A 340 -21.57 20.60 -0.38
C HIS A 340 -21.14 21.84 -1.20
N SER A 341 -19.98 22.43 -0.88
CA SER A 341 -19.51 23.68 -1.49
C SER A 341 -18.95 23.50 -2.90
N CYS A 342 -18.37 22.34 -3.19
CA CYS A 342 -17.96 21.95 -4.52
C CYS A 342 -19.19 21.42 -5.21
N LEU A 343 -19.59 21.99 -6.35
CA LEU A 343 -20.71 21.51 -7.17
C LEU A 343 -20.39 20.13 -7.78
N PHE A 344 -20.21 19.12 -6.92
CA PHE A 344 -20.23 17.73 -7.30
C PHE A 344 -21.61 17.48 -7.88
N LEU A 345 -21.63 17.15 -9.16
CA LEU A 345 -22.74 16.52 -9.85
C LEU A 345 -23.91 17.49 -10.13
N GLY A 346 -24.13 17.77 -11.42
CA GLY A 346 -25.51 18.06 -11.82
C GLY A 346 -26.41 16.87 -11.43
N ARG A 347 -27.67 17.12 -11.04
CA ARG A 347 -28.75 16.16 -10.76
C ARG A 347 -28.51 14.98 -9.79
N THR A 348 -27.30 14.54 -9.46
CA THR A 348 -27.05 13.48 -8.45
C THR A 348 -26.45 14.06 -7.17
N GLY A 349 -26.72 13.43 -6.01
CA GLY A 349 -26.32 13.96 -4.69
C GLY A 349 -24.83 13.76 -4.40
N GLU A 350 -24.28 14.54 -3.48
CA GLU A 350 -22.84 14.59 -3.15
C GLU A 350 -22.25 13.23 -2.73
N TRP A 351 -23.10 12.37 -2.13
CA TRP A 351 -22.74 11.05 -1.62
C TRP A 351 -23.05 9.89 -2.59
N ASP A 352 -23.50 10.21 -3.81
CA ASP A 352 -23.75 9.27 -4.91
C ASP A 352 -22.51 8.40 -5.27
N PRO A 353 -21.25 8.87 -5.16
CA PRO A 353 -20.09 7.99 -5.36
C PRO A 353 -20.08 6.78 -4.42
N LEU A 354 -20.62 6.92 -3.21
CA LEU A 354 -20.73 5.85 -2.22
C LEU A 354 -22.09 5.13 -2.26
N GLY A 355 -23.00 5.52 -3.17
CA GLY A 355 -24.37 5.02 -3.23
C GLY A 355 -25.23 5.44 -2.04
N CYS A 356 -24.92 6.57 -1.40
CA CYS A 356 -25.64 7.11 -0.25
C CYS A 356 -26.31 8.44 -0.61
N SER A 357 -27.39 8.82 0.08
CA SER A 357 -28.07 10.11 -0.14
C SER A 357 -27.70 11.18 0.89
N SER A 358 -27.08 10.83 2.00
CA SER A 358 -26.62 11.77 3.04
C SER A 358 -25.40 11.26 3.80
N LEU A 359 -24.73 12.15 4.52
CA LEU A 359 -23.60 11.79 5.40
C LEU A 359 -24.03 10.84 6.51
N GLU A 360 -25.27 10.92 7.02
CA GLU A 360 -25.78 9.97 8.02
C GLU A 360 -25.83 8.54 7.46
N MET A 361 -26.28 8.37 6.20
CA MET A 361 -26.27 7.06 5.56
C MET A 361 -24.85 6.55 5.32
N VAL A 362 -23.92 7.44 4.98
CA VAL A 362 -22.50 7.07 4.88
C VAL A 362 -21.96 6.62 6.23
N ALA A 363 -22.20 7.41 7.29
CA ALA A 363 -21.79 7.08 8.64
C ALA A 363 -22.36 5.73 9.11
N GLN A 364 -23.63 5.43 8.82
CA GLN A 364 -24.22 4.12 9.10
C GLN A 364 -23.56 3.00 8.28
N LYS A 365 -23.33 3.21 6.98
CA LYS A 365 -22.69 2.23 6.08
C LYS A 365 -21.29 1.83 6.56
N TYR A 366 -20.51 2.80 7.06
CA TYR A 366 -19.16 2.57 7.58
C TYR A 366 -19.13 2.36 9.11
N GLY A 367 -20.27 2.32 9.79
CA GLY A 367 -20.33 2.06 11.24
C GLY A 367 -19.68 3.13 12.12
N LEU A 368 -19.82 4.41 11.76
CA LEU A 368 -19.29 5.56 12.49
C LEU A 368 -20.23 5.98 13.64
N TRP A 369 -20.37 5.11 14.64
CA TRP A 369 -21.33 5.28 15.73
C TRP A 369 -20.96 6.41 16.69
N ILE A 370 -19.67 6.66 16.91
CA ILE A 370 -19.19 7.74 17.79
C ILE A 370 -19.47 9.08 17.11
N PHE A 371 -19.16 9.21 15.82
CA PHE A 371 -19.54 10.37 15.01
C PHE A 371 -21.04 10.67 15.11
N LEU A 372 -21.89 9.67 14.86
CA LEU A 372 -23.35 9.83 14.93
C LEU A 372 -23.82 10.28 16.32
N ALA A 373 -23.27 9.71 17.38
CA ALA A 373 -23.59 10.09 18.76
C ALA A 373 -23.15 11.54 19.06
N MET A 374 -21.97 11.95 18.59
CA MET A 374 -21.45 13.32 18.76
C MET A 374 -22.31 14.34 18.00
N ARG A 375 -22.67 14.06 16.74
CA ARG A 375 -23.52 14.94 15.92
C ARG A 375 -24.91 15.12 16.55
N THR A 376 -25.48 14.06 17.11
CA THR A 376 -26.77 14.11 17.84
C THR A 376 -26.68 14.99 19.09
N LYS A 377 -25.59 14.89 19.86
CA LYS A 377 -25.35 15.75 21.03
C LYS A 377 -25.14 17.22 20.65
N GLN A 378 -24.45 17.51 19.56
CA GLN A 378 -24.29 18.88 19.04
C GLN A 378 -25.63 19.46 18.56
N GLY A 379 -26.48 18.67 17.90
CA GLY A 379 -27.84 19.07 17.51
C GLY A 379 -28.75 19.34 18.72
N LEU A 380 -28.64 18.57 19.80
CA LEU A 380 -29.34 18.80 21.06
C LEU A 380 -28.85 20.04 21.84
N SER A 381 -27.64 20.52 21.56
CA SER A 381 -27.10 21.75 22.17
C SER A 381 -27.51 23.05 21.46
N THR A 382 -27.98 22.93 20.21
CA THR A 382 -28.37 24.07 19.35
C THR A 382 -29.86 24.08 18.99
N GLY A 383 -30.60 23.01 19.30
CA GLY A 383 -32.03 22.87 19.05
C GLY A 383 -32.82 22.52 20.32
N THR A 384 -33.93 23.21 20.50
CA THR A 384 -34.93 23.12 21.57
C THR A 384 -35.21 21.70 22.04
N ARG A 385 -35.29 21.51 23.38
CA ARG A 385 -35.81 20.30 24.03
C ARG A 385 -37.15 19.88 23.42
N GLU A 386 -37.16 18.77 22.69
CA GLU A 386 -38.34 17.91 22.58
C GLU A 386 -37.99 16.51 23.06
N LEU A 387 -38.70 16.10 24.11
CA LEU A 387 -38.62 14.80 24.75
C LEU A 387 -39.13 13.72 23.78
N ILE A 388 -38.28 12.73 23.48
CA ILE A 388 -38.75 11.44 22.96
C ILE A 388 -38.82 10.46 24.14
N PRO A 389 -39.97 9.84 24.43
CA PRO A 389 -40.10 8.85 25.48
C PRO A 389 -39.56 7.50 25.01
N GLY A 390 -38.57 6.96 25.73
CA GLY A 390 -38.04 5.62 25.44
C GLY A 390 -36.62 5.35 25.93
N CYS A 391 -36.25 5.83 27.10
CA CYS A 391 -35.07 5.35 27.82
C CYS A 391 -35.52 5.00 29.24
N ASN A 392 -36.07 3.79 29.40
CA ASN A 392 -36.10 3.19 30.72
C ASN A 392 -34.75 2.52 30.95
N ALA A 393 -34.15 2.96 32.05
CA ALA A 393 -32.94 2.45 32.65
C ALA A 393 -32.97 0.91 32.76
N GLY A 394 -31.89 0.31 32.30
CA GLY A 394 -31.42 -1.00 32.72
C GLY A 394 -29.96 -0.86 33.14
N GLU A 395 -29.73 -0.20 34.27
CA GLU A 395 -28.50 -0.39 35.03
C GLU A 395 -28.48 -1.83 35.57
N ASN A 396 -27.28 -2.39 35.67
CA ASN A 396 -26.90 -3.71 36.21
C ASN A 396 -26.87 -4.88 35.22
N SER A 397 -25.76 -4.97 34.47
CA SER A 397 -25.06 -6.24 34.18
C SER A 397 -24.00 -5.98 33.10
N THR A 398 -22.74 -5.72 33.50
CA THR A 398 -21.51 -6.00 32.70
C THR A 398 -20.22 -5.59 33.43
N ARG A 399 -20.26 -5.41 34.77
CA ARG A 399 -19.06 -5.17 35.58
C ARG A 399 -18.45 -6.44 36.21
N GLU A 400 -18.92 -7.62 35.82
CA GLU A 400 -18.42 -8.91 36.32
C GLU A 400 -17.82 -9.84 35.23
N GLU A 401 -17.77 -9.42 33.97
CA GLU A 401 -17.14 -10.21 32.88
C GLU A 401 -15.76 -9.69 32.46
N HIS A 402 -15.32 -8.54 32.99
CA HIS A 402 -14.01 -7.95 32.67
C HIS A 402 -12.87 -8.37 33.61
N ASP A 403 -13.17 -9.08 34.71
CA ASP A 403 -12.19 -9.54 35.71
C ASP A 403 -11.94 -11.07 35.71
N ARG A 404 -12.50 -11.82 34.74
CA ARG A 404 -12.22 -13.27 34.58
C ARG A 404 -11.24 -13.63 33.47
N PHE A 405 -10.70 -12.65 32.74
CA PHE A 405 -9.75 -12.89 31.65
C PHE A 405 -8.30 -12.48 31.95
N LEU A 406 -8.00 -12.00 33.17
CA LEU A 406 -6.64 -11.56 33.57
C LEU A 406 -6.04 -12.35 34.75
N THR A 407 -6.61 -13.50 35.13
CA THR A 407 -6.09 -14.34 36.23
C THR A 407 -5.97 -15.83 35.89
N SER A 408 -5.71 -16.19 34.63
CA SER A 408 -5.43 -17.59 34.25
C SER A 408 -4.29 -17.77 33.25
N THR A 409 -3.11 -17.21 33.51
CA THR A 409 -1.87 -17.59 32.79
C THR A 409 -0.58 -17.49 33.61
N HIS A 410 -0.66 -17.38 34.94
CA HIS A 410 0.48 -17.59 35.82
C HIS A 410 0.18 -18.74 36.78
N GLU A 411 0.60 -19.95 36.41
CA GLU A 411 1.09 -21.05 37.28
C GLU A 411 0.99 -22.38 36.53
N ALA A 412 2.06 -22.80 35.83
CA ALA A 412 2.36 -24.21 35.55
C ALA A 412 3.77 -24.38 34.97
N THR A 413 4.80 -24.02 35.74
CA THR A 413 6.17 -24.56 35.54
C THR A 413 6.87 -24.65 36.89
N SER A 414 6.58 -25.71 37.64
CA SER A 414 7.57 -26.31 38.57
C SER A 414 7.16 -27.71 39.03
N VAL A 415 8.12 -28.62 38.88
CA VAL A 415 8.34 -29.88 39.63
C VAL A 415 7.57 -31.13 39.17
N GLY A 416 8.36 -32.12 38.74
CA GLY A 416 7.97 -33.50 38.44
C GLY A 416 9.03 -34.19 37.60
#